data_AF-G8S6C6-F1
#
_entry.id   AF-G8S6C6-F1
#
_cell.length_a   1.000
_cell.length_b   1.000
_cell.length_c   1.000
_cell.angle_alpha   90.00
_cell.angle_beta   90.00
_cell.angle_gamma   90.00
#
_symmetry.space_group_name_H-M   'P 1'
#
loop_
_entity.id
_entity.type
_entity.pdbx_description
1 polymer ?
#
loop_
_entity_poly.entity_id
_entity_poly.type
_entity_poly.pdbx_seq_one_letter_code
_entity_poly.pdbx_strand_id
1 'polypeptide(L)'
;MNNAAVPDLRTAAALAARRRSTEANIARVHDALARLRREGLPISVAAVARRATVSRTFLYANPQAKVAVSDAMAEAGERRSQVLDDQAVGREATWRERALNAEDALKAARTEILTQRARIGELLGQIRSMETEWAEESIQRITTENTTLKQQLRQLTADTRILDERLKAARSNIRFQDRRIADLEARLADPAPST
;
A
#
# COMPACT_ATOMS: atom_id res chain seq x y z
N MET A 1 97.06 48.05 2.39
CA MET A 1 95.88 48.00 1.50
C MET A 1 95.22 46.63 1.66
N ASN A 2 93.89 46.66 1.79
CA ASN A 2 93.00 45.66 2.38
C ASN A 2 92.90 44.33 1.61
N ASN A 3 92.99 43.19 2.32
CA ASN A 3 92.50 41.90 1.80
C ASN A 3 91.74 41.04 2.84
N ALA A 4 91.34 41.60 3.98
CA ALA A 4 90.67 40.86 5.06
C ALA A 4 89.13 41.05 5.14
N ALA A 5 88.55 42.02 4.42
CA ALA A 5 87.11 42.33 4.51
C ALA A 5 86.19 41.47 3.61
N VAL A 6 86.76 40.78 2.61
CA VAL A 6 86.03 40.06 1.55
C VAL A 6 85.47 38.68 1.99
N PRO A 7 86.08 37.91 2.93
CA PRO A 7 85.53 36.63 3.38
C PRO A 7 84.26 36.75 4.23
N ASP A 8 84.21 37.70 5.18
CA ASP A 8 83.06 37.88 6.10
C ASP A 8 81.80 38.39 5.39
N LEU A 9 81.97 39.21 4.35
CA LEU A 9 80.87 39.65 3.49
C LEU A 9 80.26 38.49 2.69
N ARG A 10 81.06 37.49 2.28
CA ARG A 10 80.59 36.32 1.52
C ARG A 10 79.80 35.35 2.40
N THR A 11 80.24 35.10 3.63
CA THR A 11 79.50 34.30 4.61
C THR A 11 78.21 35.00 5.07
N ALA A 12 78.25 36.32 5.29
CA ALA A 12 77.06 37.11 5.61
C ALA A 12 76.03 37.09 4.46
N ALA A 13 76.47 37.25 3.21
CA ALA A 13 75.61 37.19 2.03
C ALA A 13 74.97 35.80 1.83
N ALA A 14 75.72 34.73 2.10
CA ALA A 14 75.21 33.36 2.03
C ALA A 14 74.15 33.06 3.09
N LEU A 15 74.33 33.56 4.33
CA LEU A 15 73.33 33.44 5.40
C LEU A 15 72.06 34.23 5.07
N ALA A 16 72.20 35.45 4.54
CA ALA A 16 71.06 36.27 4.11
C ALA A 16 70.29 35.64 2.93
N ALA A 17 70.99 34.99 1.99
CA ALA A 17 70.36 34.25 0.90
C ALA A 17 69.58 33.02 1.42
N ARG A 18 70.13 32.29 2.40
CA ARG A 18 69.44 31.16 3.05
C ARG A 18 68.18 31.60 3.79
N ARG A 19 68.24 32.69 4.54
CA ARG A 19 67.06 33.25 5.25
C ARG A 19 65.93 33.62 4.28
N ARG A 20 66.26 34.36 3.21
CA ARG A 20 65.27 34.71 2.16
C ARG A 20 64.67 33.47 1.48
N SER A 21 65.50 32.44 1.23
CA SER A 21 65.02 31.18 0.66
C SER A 21 64.06 30.44 1.62
N THR A 22 64.37 30.40 2.92
CA THR A 22 63.48 29.79 3.92
C THR A 22 62.17 30.55 4.07
N GLU A 23 62.20 31.89 4.10
CA GLU A 23 61.01 32.74 4.17
C GLU A 23 60.12 32.56 2.93
N ALA A 24 60.71 32.55 1.73
CA ALA A 24 59.97 32.28 0.49
C ALA A 24 59.34 30.88 0.47
N ASN A 25 60.01 29.87 1.02
CA ASN A 25 59.46 28.53 1.12
C ASN A 25 58.28 28.48 2.11
N ILE A 26 58.36 29.18 3.24
CA ILE A 26 57.28 29.29 4.22
C ILE A 26 56.06 29.99 3.61
N ALA A 27 56.27 31.11 2.90
CA ALA A 27 55.20 31.84 2.21
C ALA A 27 54.46 30.92 1.21
N ARG A 28 55.20 30.15 0.41
CA ARG A 28 54.61 29.17 -0.52
C ARG A 28 53.81 28.07 0.17
N VAL A 29 54.23 27.64 1.37
CA VAL A 29 53.47 26.67 2.18
C VAL A 29 52.14 27.26 2.63
N HIS A 30 52.12 28.50 3.13
CA HIS A 30 50.88 29.18 3.50
C HIS A 30 49.95 29.37 2.30
N ASP A 31 50.47 29.79 1.14
CA ASP A 31 49.69 29.91 -0.10
C ASP A 31 49.11 28.58 -0.55
N ALA A 32 49.90 27.50 -0.49
CA ALA A 32 49.44 26.16 -0.82
C ALA A 32 48.34 25.69 0.11
N LEU A 33 48.46 25.92 1.42
CA LEU A 33 47.42 25.62 2.40
C LEU A 33 46.15 26.43 2.12
N ALA A 34 46.26 27.73 1.86
CA ALA A 34 45.12 28.58 1.52
C ALA A 34 44.41 28.14 0.23
N ARG A 35 45.16 27.67 -0.78
CA ARG A 35 44.59 27.10 -2.02
C ARG A 35 43.91 25.76 -1.78
N LEU A 36 44.55 24.85 -1.03
CA LEU A 36 43.96 23.55 -0.70
C LEU A 36 42.65 23.72 0.10
N ARG A 37 42.60 24.68 1.02
CA ARG A 37 41.36 25.05 1.73
C ARG A 37 40.28 25.57 0.78
N ARG A 38 40.63 26.51 -0.11
CA ARG A 38 39.68 27.09 -1.08
C ARG A 38 39.12 26.06 -2.06
N GLU A 39 39.95 25.12 -2.50
CA GLU A 39 39.56 24.07 -3.43
C GLU A 39 38.91 22.85 -2.73
N GLY A 40 38.80 22.86 -1.40
CA GLY A 40 38.23 21.76 -0.63
C GLY A 40 39.02 20.44 -0.70
N LEU A 41 40.29 20.51 -1.12
CA LEU A 41 41.14 19.34 -1.29
C LEU A 41 41.69 18.84 0.06
N PRO A 42 41.92 17.52 0.22
CA PRO A 42 42.43 16.97 1.47
C PRO A 42 43.82 17.53 1.80
N ILE A 43 43.94 18.15 2.96
CA ILE A 43 45.20 18.67 3.47
C ILE A 43 46.03 17.50 4.01
N SER A 44 47.14 17.24 3.35
CA SER A 44 48.15 16.27 3.79
C SER A 44 49.54 16.84 3.54
N VAL A 45 50.53 16.39 4.32
CA VAL A 45 51.94 16.81 4.14
C VAL A 45 52.40 16.59 2.69
N ALA A 46 51.97 15.50 2.05
CA ALA A 46 52.28 15.21 0.66
C ALA A 46 51.61 16.17 -0.33
N ALA A 47 50.34 16.52 -0.11
CA ALA A 47 49.63 17.49 -0.94
C ALA A 47 50.24 18.89 -0.82
N VAL A 48 50.59 19.31 0.40
CA VAL A 48 51.22 20.60 0.67
C VAL A 48 52.61 20.67 0.02
N ALA A 49 53.45 19.65 0.19
CA ALA A 49 54.79 19.60 -0.40
C ALA A 49 54.75 19.74 -1.94
N ARG A 50 53.85 18.99 -2.59
CA ARG A 50 53.67 19.06 -4.05
C ARG A 50 53.18 20.43 -4.50
N ARG A 51 52.17 20.99 -3.81
CA ARG A 51 51.53 22.25 -4.19
C ARG A 51 52.42 23.47 -3.93
N ALA A 52 53.15 23.49 -2.82
CA ALA A 52 54.10 24.56 -2.48
C ALA A 52 55.43 24.42 -3.24
N THR A 53 55.65 23.30 -3.93
CA THR A 53 56.91 22.96 -4.62
C THR A 53 58.10 23.03 -3.64
N VAL A 54 57.94 22.37 -2.49
CA VAL A 54 58.96 22.21 -1.43
C VAL A 54 59.14 20.74 -1.09
N SER A 55 60.31 20.36 -0.55
CA SER A 55 60.54 18.99 -0.14
C SER A 55 59.76 18.64 1.12
N ARG A 56 59.34 17.38 1.28
CA ARG A 56 58.75 16.89 2.54
C ARG A 56 59.71 17.08 3.71
N THR A 57 61.00 16.87 3.47
CA THR A 57 62.05 17.09 4.47
C THR A 57 62.05 18.52 5.00
N PHE A 58 61.85 19.53 4.14
CA PHE A 58 61.72 20.92 4.57
C PHE A 58 60.53 21.13 5.51
N LEU A 59 59.37 20.53 5.20
CA LEU A 59 58.16 20.63 6.04
C LEU A 59 58.36 19.99 7.42
N TYR A 60 59.13 18.91 7.52
CA TYR A 60 59.42 18.26 8.79
C TYR A 60 60.54 18.95 9.58
N ALA A 61 61.56 19.45 8.89
CA ALA A 61 62.75 20.06 9.50
C ALA A 61 62.51 21.51 9.96
N ASN A 62 61.60 22.24 9.31
CA ASN A 62 61.26 23.60 9.70
C ASN A 62 60.06 23.59 10.68
N PRO A 63 60.22 24.07 11.93
CA PRO A 63 59.16 24.02 12.93
C PRO A 63 57.95 24.88 12.56
N GLN A 64 58.14 26.03 11.92
CA GLN A 64 57.03 26.89 11.49
C GLN A 64 56.19 26.22 10.41
N ALA A 65 56.82 25.59 9.42
CA ALA A 65 56.12 24.84 8.37
C ALA A 65 55.38 23.62 8.94
N LYS A 66 55.99 22.93 9.90
CA LYS A 66 55.38 21.77 10.59
C LYS A 66 54.10 22.18 11.33
N VAL A 67 54.16 23.25 12.12
CA VAL A 67 53.01 23.78 12.87
C VAL A 67 51.91 24.24 11.91
N ALA A 68 52.26 25.01 10.87
CA ALA A 68 51.28 25.49 9.90
C ALA A 68 50.51 24.35 9.20
N VAL A 69 51.18 23.23 8.90
CA VAL A 69 50.55 22.06 8.29
C VAL A 69 49.73 21.28 9.30
N SER A 70 50.21 21.09 10.53
CA SER A 70 49.45 20.38 11.57
C SER A 70 48.16 21.10 11.92
N ASP A 71 48.21 22.43 12.08
CA ASP A 71 47.05 23.24 12.44
C ASP A 71 46.01 23.20 11.31
N ALA A 72 46.46 23.33 10.06
CA ALA A 72 45.58 23.22 8.91
C ALA A 72 44.96 21.82 8.77
N MET A 73 45.68 20.76 9.12
CA MET A 73 45.13 19.40 9.14
C MET A 73 44.10 19.21 10.27
N ALA A 74 44.37 19.75 11.46
CA ALA A 74 43.44 19.71 12.59
C ALA A 74 42.13 20.44 12.26
N GLU A 75 42.21 21.69 11.79
CA GLU A 75 41.05 22.46 11.37
C GLU A 75 40.25 21.77 10.25
N ALA A 76 40.93 21.14 9.28
CA ALA A 76 40.26 20.41 8.21
C ALA A 76 39.55 19.14 8.71
N GLY A 77 40.14 18.47 9.71
CA GLY A 77 39.53 17.33 10.40
C GLY A 77 38.27 17.72 11.18
N GLU A 78 38.35 18.80 11.97
CA GLU A 78 37.23 19.33 12.75
C GLU A 78 36.05 19.73 11.86
N ARG A 79 36.30 20.50 10.78
CA ARG A 79 35.24 20.87 9.82
C ARG A 79 34.59 19.64 9.19
N ARG A 80 35.38 18.61 8.86
CA ARG A 80 34.84 17.37 8.29
C ARG A 80 33.98 16.61 9.30
N SER A 81 34.39 16.55 10.57
CA SER A 81 33.58 15.94 11.62
C SER A 81 32.25 16.66 11.79
N GLN A 82 32.28 18.00 11.88
CA GLN A 82 31.06 18.82 12.01
C GLN A 82 30.08 18.57 10.86
N VAL A 83 30.55 18.55 9.61
CA VAL A 83 29.68 18.26 8.46
C VAL A 83 29.08 16.85 8.52
N LEU A 84 29.83 15.85 9.00
CA LEU A 84 29.32 14.49 9.14
C LEU A 84 28.27 14.39 10.26
N ASP A 85 28.49 15.08 11.37
CA ASP A 85 27.57 15.15 12.50
C ASP A 85 26.28 15.89 12.10
N ASP A 86 26.37 17.03 11.41
CA ASP A 86 25.21 17.78 10.90
C ASP A 86 24.37 16.91 9.94
N GLN A 87 25.04 16.16 9.06
CA GLN A 87 24.36 15.22 8.18
C GLN A 87 23.71 14.06 8.95
N ALA A 88 24.34 13.56 10.02
CA ALA A 88 23.78 12.51 10.85
C ALA A 88 22.52 12.99 11.58
N VAL A 89 22.57 14.19 12.16
CA VAL A 89 21.42 14.84 12.82
C VAL A 89 20.28 15.06 11.82
N GLY A 90 20.57 15.57 10.62
CA GLY A 90 19.55 15.76 9.58
C GLY A 90 18.90 14.44 9.13
N ARG A 91 19.70 13.36 8.97
CA ARG A 91 19.18 12.02 8.66
C ARG A 91 18.30 11.48 9.79
N GLU A 92 18.74 11.62 11.04
CA GLU A 92 17.98 11.16 12.20
C GLU A 92 16.65 11.89 12.35
N ALA A 93 16.63 13.21 12.14
CA ALA A 93 15.41 14.02 12.12
C ALA A 93 14.43 13.50 11.05
N THR A 94 14.93 13.26 9.83
CA THR A 94 14.12 12.71 8.72
C THR A 94 13.57 11.32 9.05
N TRP A 95 14.34 10.47 9.73
CA TRP A 95 13.90 9.13 10.10
C TRP A 95 12.85 9.15 11.21
N ARG A 96 13.03 10.03 12.20
CA ARG A 96 12.07 10.23 13.28
C ARG A 96 10.73 10.74 12.74
N GLU A 97 10.76 11.71 11.82
CA GLU A 97 9.55 12.19 11.15
C GLU A 97 8.85 11.09 10.35
N ARG A 98 9.60 10.31 9.55
CA ARG A 98 9.03 9.18 8.81
C ARG A 98 8.43 8.10 9.71
N ALA A 99 9.06 7.83 10.86
CA ALA A 99 8.54 6.88 11.83
C ALA A 99 7.22 7.37 12.43
N LEU A 100 7.14 8.63 12.86
CA LEU A 100 5.91 9.24 13.37
C LEU A 100 4.78 9.22 12.32
N ASN A 101 5.08 9.59 11.08
CA ASN A 101 4.11 9.54 9.99
C ASN A 101 3.61 8.12 9.72
N ALA A 102 4.49 7.11 9.79
CA ALA A 102 4.12 5.72 9.64
C ALA A 102 3.25 5.21 10.80
N GLU A 103 3.53 5.63 12.03
CA GLU A 103 2.71 5.31 13.21
C GLU A 103 1.30 5.90 13.09
N ASP A 104 1.19 7.15 12.64
CA ASP A 104 -0.11 7.81 12.49
C ASP A 104 -0.92 7.18 11.35
N ALA A 105 -0.28 6.83 10.23
CA ALA A 105 -0.92 6.06 9.17
C ALA A 105 -1.41 4.68 9.65
N LEU A 106 -0.62 3.99 10.49
CA LEU A 106 -1.00 2.71 11.08
C LEU A 106 -2.21 2.85 12.02
N LYS A 107 -2.23 3.89 12.86
CA LYS A 107 -3.38 4.19 13.73
C LYS A 107 -4.63 4.46 12.90
N ALA A 108 -4.53 5.30 11.87
CA ALA A 108 -5.64 5.61 10.98
C ALA A 108 -6.19 4.33 10.31
N ALA A 109 -5.33 3.51 9.71
CA ALA A 109 -5.74 2.25 9.10
C ALA A 109 -6.40 1.29 10.11
N ARG A 110 -5.89 1.22 11.34
CA ARG A 110 -6.48 0.38 12.39
C ARG A 110 -7.87 0.88 12.79
N THR A 111 -8.06 2.19 12.92
CA THR A 111 -9.38 2.76 13.22
C THR A 111 -10.36 2.47 12.09
N GLU A 112 -9.93 2.59 10.83
CA GLU A 112 -10.77 2.27 9.67
C GLU A 112 -11.18 0.80 9.67
N ILE A 113 -10.25 -0.13 9.89
CA ILE A 113 -10.55 -1.57 9.97
C ILE A 113 -11.60 -1.86 11.06
N LEU A 114 -11.51 -1.21 12.22
CA LEU A 114 -12.50 -1.39 13.28
C LEU A 114 -13.88 -0.86 12.87
N THR A 115 -13.94 0.31 12.22
CA THR A 115 -15.21 0.87 11.71
C THR A 115 -15.83 -0.02 10.64
N GLN A 116 -15.02 -0.55 9.71
CA GLN A 116 -15.48 -1.47 8.67
C GLN A 116 -16.00 -2.78 9.27
N ARG A 117 -15.30 -3.36 10.26
CA ARG A 117 -15.75 -4.57 10.95
C ARG A 117 -17.07 -4.36 11.69
N ALA A 118 -17.24 -3.22 12.36
CA ALA A 118 -18.51 -2.86 13.00
C ALA A 118 -19.63 -2.78 11.97
N ARG A 119 -19.39 -2.09 10.85
CA ARG A 119 -20.36 -1.96 9.76
C ARG A 119 -20.72 -3.31 9.14
N ILE A 120 -19.75 -4.19 8.92
CA ILE A 120 -20.00 -5.56 8.43
C ILE A 120 -20.88 -6.32 9.43
N GLY A 121 -20.62 -6.18 10.74
CA GLY A 121 -21.45 -6.79 11.78
C GLY A 121 -22.90 -6.31 11.74
N GLU A 122 -23.12 -5.00 11.60
CA GLU A 122 -24.46 -4.42 11.43
C GLU A 122 -25.17 -4.98 10.18
N LEU A 123 -24.50 -4.98 9.03
CA LEU A 123 -25.06 -5.44 7.77
C LEU A 123 -25.40 -6.94 7.81
N LEU A 124 -24.54 -7.77 8.42
CA LEU A 124 -24.82 -9.19 8.62
C LEU A 124 -26.02 -9.42 9.55
N GLY A 125 -26.20 -8.56 10.56
CA GLY A 125 -27.39 -8.57 11.42
C GLY A 125 -28.66 -8.24 10.64
N GLN A 126 -28.61 -7.23 9.78
CA GLN A 126 -29.73 -6.85 8.91
C GLN A 126 -30.10 -7.96 7.92
N ILE A 127 -29.11 -8.55 7.24
CA ILE A 127 -29.33 -9.67 6.32
C ILE A 127 -30.02 -10.84 7.06
N ARG A 128 -29.53 -11.19 8.25
CA ARG A 128 -30.14 -12.27 9.03
C ARG A 128 -31.59 -11.98 9.41
N SER A 129 -31.91 -10.75 9.82
CA SER A 129 -33.29 -10.34 10.14
C SER A 129 -34.21 -10.49 8.93
N MET A 130 -33.76 -9.99 7.77
CA MET A 130 -34.51 -10.08 6.52
C MET A 130 -34.70 -11.53 6.07
N GLU A 131 -33.67 -12.36 6.17
CA GLU A 131 -33.75 -13.78 5.86
C GLU A 131 -34.77 -14.51 6.75
N THR A 132 -34.78 -14.21 8.06
CA THR A 132 -35.76 -14.82 8.98
C THR A 132 -37.19 -14.38 8.70
N GLU A 133 -37.42 -13.08 8.48
CA GLU A 133 -38.74 -12.53 8.19
C GLU A 133 -39.29 -13.07 6.86
N TRP A 134 -38.50 -13.01 5.79
CA TRP A 134 -38.93 -13.50 4.48
C TRP A 134 -39.12 -15.02 4.45
N ALA A 135 -38.31 -15.79 5.17
CA ALA A 135 -38.48 -17.23 5.26
C ALA A 135 -39.82 -17.58 5.93
N GLU A 136 -40.13 -16.96 7.08
CA GLU A 136 -41.36 -17.26 7.81
C GLU A 136 -42.60 -16.83 7.03
N GLU A 137 -42.63 -15.60 6.51
CA GLU A 137 -43.75 -15.09 5.71
C GLU A 137 -43.97 -15.92 4.43
N SER A 138 -42.89 -16.27 3.73
CA SER A 138 -42.98 -17.07 2.51
C SER A 138 -43.47 -18.49 2.79
N ILE A 139 -42.99 -19.12 3.87
CA ILE A 139 -43.46 -20.45 4.28
C ILE A 139 -44.95 -20.42 4.62
N GLN A 140 -45.40 -19.41 5.39
CA GLN A 140 -46.82 -19.25 5.73
C GLN A 140 -47.67 -19.06 4.47
N ARG A 141 -47.28 -18.14 3.59
CA ARG A 141 -47.99 -17.88 2.33
C ARG A 141 -48.09 -19.14 1.46
N ILE A 142 -46.96 -19.81 1.19
CA ILE A 142 -46.95 -21.05 0.37
C ILE A 142 -47.82 -22.13 1.02
N THR A 143 -47.83 -22.25 2.34
CA THR A 143 -48.67 -23.22 3.06
C THR A 143 -50.15 -22.90 2.91
N THR A 144 -50.55 -21.63 3.04
CA THR A 144 -51.93 -21.19 2.82
C THR A 144 -52.39 -21.38 1.38
N GLU A 145 -51.53 -21.07 0.40
CA GLU A 145 -51.80 -21.32 -1.02
C GLU A 145 -51.94 -22.83 -1.29
N ASN A 146 -51.04 -23.65 -0.74
CA ASN A 146 -51.05 -25.10 -0.92
C ASN A 146 -52.31 -25.76 -0.32
N THR A 147 -52.75 -25.30 0.86
CA THR A 147 -53.98 -25.79 1.50
C THR A 147 -55.22 -25.39 0.70
N THR A 148 -55.27 -24.15 0.20
CA THR A 148 -56.33 -23.65 -0.68
C THR A 148 -56.39 -24.45 -1.97
N LEU A 149 -55.26 -24.66 -2.66
CA LEU A 149 -55.18 -25.46 -3.88
C LEU A 149 -55.60 -26.92 -3.65
N LYS A 150 -55.18 -27.53 -2.53
CA LYS A 150 -55.63 -28.88 -2.16
C LYS A 150 -57.13 -28.95 -1.93
N GLN A 151 -57.73 -27.93 -1.31
CA GLN A 151 -59.17 -27.85 -1.11
C GLN A 151 -59.90 -27.71 -2.45
N GLN A 152 -59.43 -26.82 -3.32
CA GLN A 152 -59.97 -26.64 -4.67
C GLN A 152 -59.87 -27.94 -5.49
N LEU A 153 -58.74 -28.66 -5.41
CA LEU A 153 -58.56 -29.94 -6.09
C LEU A 153 -59.55 -30.99 -5.59
N ARG A 154 -59.77 -31.09 -4.28
CA ARG A 154 -60.78 -32.00 -3.70
C ARG A 154 -62.19 -31.66 -4.16
N GLN A 155 -62.53 -30.37 -4.19
CA GLN A 155 -63.83 -29.90 -4.64
C GLN A 155 -64.05 -30.25 -6.12
N LEU A 156 -63.12 -29.89 -6.99
CA LEU A 156 -63.18 -30.22 -8.43
C LEU A 156 -63.27 -31.74 -8.65
N THR A 157 -62.52 -32.53 -7.89
CA THR A 157 -62.60 -33.99 -7.97
C THR A 157 -63.98 -34.51 -7.57
N ALA A 158 -64.60 -33.97 -6.50
CA ALA A 158 -65.95 -34.34 -6.12
C ALA A 158 -66.98 -33.94 -7.19
N ASP A 159 -66.86 -32.72 -7.73
CA ASP A 159 -67.77 -32.20 -8.76
C ASP A 159 -67.70 -33.04 -10.05
N THR A 160 -66.49 -33.44 -10.48
CA THR A 160 -66.34 -34.34 -11.64
C THR A 160 -67.03 -35.69 -11.43
N ARG A 161 -66.91 -36.29 -10.23
CA ARG A 161 -67.59 -37.55 -9.91
C ARG A 161 -69.10 -37.41 -9.94
N ILE A 162 -69.63 -36.32 -9.38
CA ILE A 162 -71.07 -36.04 -9.38
C ILE A 162 -71.57 -35.86 -10.83
N LEU A 163 -70.83 -35.15 -11.67
CA LEU A 163 -71.18 -34.96 -13.08
C LEU A 163 -71.16 -36.29 -13.85
N ASP A 164 -70.16 -37.14 -13.61
CA ASP A 164 -70.07 -38.47 -14.21
C ASP A 164 -71.25 -39.37 -13.81
N GLU A 165 -71.63 -39.36 -12.53
CA GLU A 165 -72.79 -40.09 -12.03
C GLU A 165 -74.08 -39.59 -12.67
N ARG A 166 -74.26 -38.27 -12.78
CA ARG A 166 -75.42 -37.67 -13.46
C ARG A 166 -75.47 -38.03 -14.94
N LEU A 167 -74.32 -38.02 -15.63
CA LEU A 167 -74.23 -38.41 -17.04
C LEU A 167 -74.58 -39.88 -17.22
N LYS A 168 -74.09 -40.75 -16.34
CA LYS A 168 -74.41 -42.19 -16.35
C LYS A 168 -75.91 -42.42 -16.10
N ALA A 169 -76.50 -41.73 -15.14
CA ALA A 169 -77.93 -41.80 -14.85
C ALA A 169 -78.77 -41.33 -16.04
N ALA A 170 -78.44 -40.18 -16.64
CA ALA A 170 -79.11 -39.64 -17.83
C ALA A 170 -79.05 -40.62 -19.02
N ARG A 171 -77.86 -41.18 -19.30
CA ARG A 171 -77.69 -42.20 -20.34
C ARG A 171 -78.52 -43.45 -20.07
N SER A 172 -78.59 -43.89 -18.82
CA SER A 172 -79.40 -45.06 -18.45
C SER A 172 -80.90 -44.79 -18.60
N ASN A 173 -81.34 -43.58 -18.26
CA ASN A 173 -82.73 -43.15 -18.41
C ASN A 173 -83.12 -43.05 -19.90
N ILE A 174 -82.27 -42.48 -20.75
CA ILE A 174 -82.51 -42.43 -22.20
C ILE A 174 -82.64 -43.84 -22.76
N ARG A 175 -81.70 -44.75 -22.45
CA ARG A 175 -81.79 -46.15 -22.90
C ARG A 175 -83.05 -46.86 -22.41
N PHE A 176 -83.53 -46.53 -21.21
CA PHE A 176 -84.79 -47.05 -20.68
C PHE A 176 -86.00 -46.50 -21.45
N GLN A 177 -86.02 -45.20 -21.72
CA GLN A 177 -87.05 -44.55 -22.52
C GLN A 177 -87.09 -45.10 -23.96
N ASP A 178 -85.93 -45.26 -24.61
CA ASP A 178 -85.81 -45.83 -25.95
C ASP A 178 -86.41 -47.24 -26.02
N ARG A 179 -86.09 -48.12 -25.05
CA ARG A 179 -86.68 -49.47 -24.97
C ARG A 179 -88.19 -49.42 -24.78
N ARG A 180 -88.67 -48.55 -23.88
CA ARG A 180 -90.10 -48.38 -23.63
C ARG A 180 -90.85 -47.85 -24.86
N ILE A 181 -90.24 -46.94 -25.62
CA ILE A 181 -90.81 -46.44 -26.88
C ILE A 181 -90.87 -47.58 -27.90
N ALA A 182 -89.79 -48.31 -28.10
CA ALA A 182 -89.76 -49.46 -29.03
C ALA A 182 -90.82 -50.52 -28.67
N ASP A 183 -90.99 -50.85 -27.39
CA ASP A 183 -92.03 -51.77 -26.92
C ASP A 183 -93.45 -51.24 -27.22
N LEU A 184 -93.68 -49.93 -27.08
CA LEU A 184 -94.96 -49.30 -27.40
C LEU A 184 -95.22 -49.25 -28.91
N GLU A 185 -94.19 -48.93 -29.70
CA GLU A 185 -94.24 -48.95 -31.16
C GLU A 185 -94.55 -50.35 -31.68
N ALA A 186 -93.93 -51.39 -31.13
CA ALA A 186 -94.21 -52.78 -31.49
C ALA A 186 -95.69 -53.16 -31.22
N ARG A 187 -96.25 -52.75 -30.08
CA ARG A 187 -97.69 -52.98 -29.76
C ARG A 187 -98.64 -52.24 -30.68
N LEU A 188 -98.26 -51.06 -31.18
CA LEU A 188 -99.06 -50.28 -32.13
C LEU A 188 -98.96 -50.83 -33.56
N ALA A 189 -97.82 -51.42 -33.91
CA ALA A 189 -97.57 -52.02 -35.23
C ALA A 189 -98.15 -53.44 -35.38
N ASP A 190 -98.47 -54.12 -34.27
CA ASP A 190 -99.11 -55.44 -34.29
C ASP A 190 -100.58 -55.28 -34.74
N PRO A 191 -100.97 -55.74 -35.95
CA PRO A 191 -102.36 -55.67 -36.37
C PRO A 191 -103.15 -56.58 -35.44
N ALA A 192 -104.13 -56.01 -34.73
CA ALA A 192 -105.08 -56.79 -33.93
C ALA A 192 -105.53 -58.01 -34.73
N PRO A 193 -105.54 -59.23 -34.16
CA PRO A 193 -105.95 -60.41 -34.91
C PRO A 193 -107.39 -60.20 -35.39
N SER A 194 -107.55 -60.01 -36.69
CA SER A 194 -108.83 -60.25 -37.35
C SER A 194 -109.14 -61.73 -37.11
N THR A 195 -110.26 -61.96 -36.41
CA THR A 195 -110.97 -63.23 -36.20
C THR A 195 -110.62 -64.36 -37.16
#